data_AF-A0A1J3DBF6-F1
#
_entry.id   AF-A0A1J3DBF6-F1
#
_cell.length_a   1.000
_cell.length_b   1.000
_cell.length_c   1.000
_cell.angle_alpha   90.00
_cell.angle_beta   90.00
_cell.angle_gamma   90.00
#
_symmetry.space_group_name_H-M   'P 1'
#
loop_
_entity.id
_entity.type
_entity.pdbx_description
1 polymer ?
#
loop_
_entity_poly.entity_id
_entity_poly.type
_entity_poly.pdbx_seq_one_letter_code
_entity_poly.pdbx_strand_id
1 'polypeptide(L)'
;MKRELGRYKMGLCFSDKLRMNRGAPPPDVVAAFAEYTEGGNHMTAEQLCRFLVDVQKETDALVSDAEKILERITCSRHHITKFLRHTLNLDDFFSFLFLDDLNHPIVSKVHQDMASPLSHYFIYTSHNSYLTGNQINSECSDVPLIKALQRGVRALELDLWPNSTKEDILVLHGWAWTPPVELI
;
A
#
# COMPACT_ATOMS: atom_id res chain seq x y z
N MET A 1 -2.22 21.89 13.87
CA MET A 1 -1.71 22.90 12.93
C MET A 1 -2.23 22.58 11.55
N LYS A 2 -3.05 23.47 10.99
CA LYS A 2 -3.74 23.31 9.70
C LYS A 2 -2.69 23.28 8.59
N ARG A 3 -2.70 22.24 7.74
CA ARG A 3 -1.91 22.23 6.49
C ARG A 3 -2.72 23.00 5.46
N GLU A 4 -2.27 24.20 5.11
CA GLU A 4 -2.69 24.85 3.88
C GLU A 4 -2.05 24.10 2.71
N LEU A 5 -2.86 23.32 1.98
CA LEU A 5 -2.48 22.88 0.64
C LEU A 5 -2.88 23.96 -0.36
N GLY A 6 -1.93 24.32 -1.22
CA GLY A 6 -2.09 25.32 -2.28
C GLY A 6 -3.37 25.10 -3.10
N ARG A 7 -4.13 26.19 -3.27
CA ARG A 7 -5.26 26.24 -4.20
C ARG A 7 -4.73 26.35 -5.62
N TYR A 8 -4.69 25.23 -6.33
CA TYR A 8 -4.68 25.23 -7.78
C TYR A 8 -6.14 25.22 -8.24
N LYS A 9 -6.66 26.40 -8.62
CA LYS A 9 -7.94 26.53 -9.30
C LYS A 9 -7.75 26.03 -10.73
N MET A 10 -8.13 24.78 -10.99
CA MET A 10 -8.43 24.30 -12.34
C MET A 10 -9.89 23.83 -12.36
N GLY A 11 -10.61 24.26 -13.39
CA GLY A 11 -12.06 24.30 -13.47
C GLY A 11 -12.77 22.97 -13.26
N LEU A 12 -14.02 23.09 -12.79
CA LEU A 12 -15.12 22.12 -12.83
C LEU A 12 -14.83 20.84 -13.63
N CYS A 13 -14.37 19.79 -12.96
CA CYS A 13 -14.59 18.38 -13.29
C CYS A 13 -14.03 17.51 -12.15
N PHE A 14 -14.94 16.77 -11.51
CA PHE A 14 -14.79 15.61 -10.63
C PHE A 14 -13.43 15.34 -9.95
N SER A 15 -13.46 15.30 -8.61
CA SER A 15 -12.56 14.45 -7.84
C SER A 15 -12.89 12.99 -8.15
N ASP A 16 -12.45 12.51 -9.30
CA ASP A 16 -12.42 11.08 -9.59
C ASP A 16 -11.37 10.47 -8.68
N LYS A 17 -11.78 10.12 -7.45
CA LYS A 17 -11.45 8.77 -7.00
C LYS A 17 -11.81 7.89 -8.19
N LEU A 18 -10.83 7.19 -8.76
CA LEU A 18 -11.04 6.24 -9.83
C LEU A 18 -12.01 5.16 -9.33
N ARG A 19 -13.29 5.51 -9.26
CA ARG A 19 -14.39 4.60 -9.07
C ARG A 19 -14.49 4.01 -10.44
N MET A 20 -13.66 2.98 -10.69
CA MET A 20 -13.74 2.16 -11.89
C MET A 20 -15.23 2.00 -12.17
N ASN A 21 -15.67 2.55 -13.28
CA ASN A 21 -17.03 2.33 -13.76
C ASN A 21 -17.06 0.82 -13.99
N ARG A 22 -17.61 0.07 -13.02
CA ARG A 22 -17.53 -1.39 -13.02
C ARG A 22 -18.33 -1.84 -14.23
N GLY A 23 -17.62 -2.11 -15.32
CA GLY A 23 -18.15 -2.87 -16.43
C GLY A 23 -18.67 -4.20 -15.88
N ALA A 24 -19.53 -4.84 -16.66
CA ALA A 24 -19.99 -6.19 -16.32
C ALA A 24 -18.78 -7.10 -16.00
N PRO A 25 -18.89 -8.01 -15.02
CA PRO A 25 -17.84 -8.98 -14.73
C PRO A 25 -17.35 -9.65 -16.03
N PRO A 26 -16.03 -9.67 -16.28
CA PRO A 26 -15.48 -10.29 -17.48
C PRO A 26 -15.82 -11.80 -17.56
N PRO A 27 -15.82 -12.40 -18.77
CA PRO A 27 -16.32 -13.78 -18.96
C PRO A 27 -15.56 -14.85 -18.15
N ASP A 28 -14.28 -14.66 -17.92
CA ASP A 28 -13.43 -15.53 -17.08
C ASP A 28 -13.83 -15.46 -15.60
N VAL A 29 -14.16 -14.27 -15.08
CA VAL A 29 -14.70 -14.10 -13.72
C VAL A 29 -16.07 -14.77 -13.59
N VAL A 30 -16.93 -14.62 -14.60
CA VAL A 30 -18.25 -15.29 -14.62
C VAL A 30 -18.10 -16.81 -14.63
N ALA A 31 -17.18 -17.33 -15.45
CA ALA A 31 -16.89 -18.76 -15.53
C ALA A 31 -16.35 -19.30 -14.19
N ALA A 32 -15.38 -18.62 -13.58
CA ALA A 32 -14.84 -19.00 -12.28
C ALA A 32 -15.91 -18.96 -11.19
N PHE A 33 -16.77 -17.95 -11.16
CA PHE A 33 -17.87 -17.91 -10.20
C PHE A 33 -18.81 -19.11 -10.40
N ALA A 34 -19.26 -19.36 -11.63
CA ALA A 34 -20.17 -20.46 -11.93
C ALA A 34 -19.59 -21.85 -11.63
N GLU A 35 -18.29 -22.04 -11.85
CA GLU A 35 -17.58 -23.28 -11.52
C GLU A 35 -17.60 -23.55 -10.02
N TYR A 36 -17.25 -22.54 -9.20
CA TYR A 36 -17.12 -22.72 -7.76
C TYR A 36 -18.47 -22.66 -7.02
N THR A 37 -19.50 -22.04 -7.60
CA THR A 37 -20.88 -22.09 -7.09
C THR A 37 -21.67 -23.29 -7.60
N GLU A 38 -21.09 -24.14 -8.46
CA GLU A 38 -21.76 -25.28 -9.07
C GLU A 38 -23.03 -24.86 -9.85
N GLY A 39 -22.94 -23.71 -10.53
CA GLY A 39 -24.05 -23.09 -11.26
C GLY A 39 -25.03 -22.28 -10.38
N GLY A 40 -24.75 -22.14 -9.09
CA GLY A 40 -25.54 -21.34 -8.16
C GLY A 40 -25.36 -19.83 -8.33
N ASN A 41 -26.34 -19.06 -7.86
CA ASN A 41 -26.31 -17.58 -7.89
C ASN A 41 -25.53 -16.95 -6.73
N HIS A 42 -25.12 -17.77 -5.76
CA HIS A 42 -24.45 -17.32 -4.54
C HIS A 42 -23.32 -18.27 -4.18
N MET A 43 -22.20 -17.72 -3.71
CA MET A 43 -21.01 -18.43 -3.26
C MET A 43 -20.96 -18.45 -1.73
N THR A 44 -20.85 -19.65 -1.13
CA THR A 44 -20.71 -19.82 0.33
C THR A 44 -19.26 -19.64 0.79
N ALA A 45 -19.03 -19.62 2.10
CA ALA A 45 -17.68 -19.55 2.68
C ALA A 45 -16.82 -20.76 2.27
N GLU A 46 -17.40 -21.96 2.24
CA GLU A 46 -16.71 -23.18 1.82
C GLU A 46 -16.30 -23.14 0.35
N GLN A 47 -17.21 -22.65 -0.51
CA GLN A 47 -16.95 -22.49 -1.94
C GLN A 47 -15.88 -21.42 -2.21
N LEU A 48 -15.93 -20.30 -1.48
CA LEU A 48 -14.87 -19.29 -1.55
C LEU A 48 -13.54 -19.84 -1.04
N CYS A 49 -13.53 -20.58 0.06
CA CYS A 49 -12.32 -21.22 0.59
C CYS A 49 -11.69 -22.15 -0.46
N ARG A 50 -12.50 -22.95 -1.15
CA ARG A 50 -12.05 -23.79 -2.27
C ARG A 50 -11.42 -22.94 -3.38
N PHE A 51 -12.02 -21.82 -3.75
CA PHE A 51 -11.44 -20.88 -4.72
C PHE A 51 -10.10 -20.29 -4.29
N LEU A 52 -9.96 -19.89 -3.01
CA LEU A 52 -8.71 -19.36 -2.47
C LEU A 52 -7.58 -20.41 -2.54
N VAL A 53 -7.87 -21.66 -2.21
CA VAL A 53 -6.88 -22.75 -2.28
C VAL A 53 -6.55 -23.11 -3.72
N ASP A 54 -7.56 -23.36 -4.55
CA ASP A 54 -7.38 -23.94 -5.88
C ASP A 54 -6.88 -22.91 -6.91
N VAL A 55 -7.39 -21.68 -6.85
CA VAL A 55 -7.06 -20.61 -7.82
C VAL A 55 -6.01 -19.66 -7.27
N GLN A 56 -6.20 -19.11 -6.07
CA GLN A 56 -5.28 -18.13 -5.48
C GLN A 56 -4.03 -18.78 -4.85
N LYS A 57 -4.01 -20.11 -4.72
CA LYS A 57 -2.92 -20.89 -4.13
C LYS A 57 -2.64 -20.56 -2.67
N GLU A 58 -3.67 -20.11 -1.94
CA GLU A 58 -3.61 -19.91 -0.50
C GLU A 58 -3.80 -21.25 0.22
N THR A 59 -2.77 -22.09 0.23
CA THR A 59 -2.86 -23.48 0.72
C THR A 59 -3.25 -23.59 2.20
N ASP A 60 -3.00 -22.56 2.99
CA ASP A 60 -3.30 -22.51 4.42
C ASP A 60 -4.64 -21.82 4.73
N ALA A 61 -5.43 -21.45 3.70
CA ALA A 61 -6.72 -20.80 3.89
C ALA A 61 -7.72 -21.73 4.58
N LEU A 62 -8.34 -21.23 5.65
CA LEU A 62 -9.40 -21.92 6.36
C LEU A 62 -10.77 -21.35 6.01
N VAL A 63 -11.83 -22.14 6.18
CA VAL A 63 -13.21 -21.68 5.99
C VAL A 63 -13.51 -20.46 6.87
N SER A 64 -12.96 -20.39 8.08
CA SER A 64 -13.09 -19.24 8.98
C SER A 64 -12.48 -17.94 8.42
N ASP A 65 -11.52 -18.03 7.51
CA ASP A 65 -10.94 -16.84 6.87
C ASP A 65 -11.83 -16.37 5.71
N ALA A 66 -12.40 -17.30 4.94
CA ALA A 66 -13.43 -17.01 3.96
C ALA A 66 -14.68 -16.38 4.62
N GLU A 67 -15.12 -16.87 5.78
CA GLU A 67 -16.23 -16.27 6.55
C GLU A 67 -15.96 -14.80 6.90
N LYS A 68 -14.74 -14.46 7.34
CA LYS A 68 -14.36 -13.07 7.64
C LYS A 68 -14.37 -12.19 6.39
N ILE A 69 -13.95 -12.73 5.24
CA ILE A 69 -14.00 -12.03 3.95
C ILE A 69 -15.46 -11.71 3.59
N LEU A 70 -16.33 -12.71 3.67
CA LEU A 70 -17.76 -12.57 3.43
C LEU A 70 -18.39 -11.50 4.34
N GLU A 71 -18.11 -11.56 5.64
CA GLU A 71 -18.61 -10.60 6.62
C GLU A 71 -18.19 -9.17 6.28
N ARG A 72 -16.91 -8.96 5.91
CA ARG A 72 -16.40 -7.63 5.55
C ARG A 72 -17.04 -7.07 4.28
N ILE A 73 -17.19 -7.88 3.24
CA ILE A 73 -17.80 -7.46 1.97
C ILE A 73 -19.27 -7.08 2.16
N THR A 74 -20.02 -7.95 2.85
CA THR A 74 -21.45 -7.74 3.11
C THR A 74 -21.70 -6.54 4.04
N CYS A 75 -20.87 -6.35 5.07
CA CYS A 75 -20.92 -5.17 5.94
C CYS A 75 -20.63 -3.87 5.18
N SER A 76 -19.68 -3.87 4.24
CA SER A 76 -19.31 -2.67 3.49
C SER A 76 -20.34 -2.26 2.44
N ARG A 77 -21.13 -3.20 1.91
CA ARG A 77 -22.04 -2.95 0.77
C ARG A 77 -23.51 -2.91 1.17
N HIS A 78 -23.89 -3.52 2.28
CA HIS A 78 -25.29 -3.64 2.69
C HIS A 78 -25.48 -3.27 4.17
N HIS A 79 -25.61 -1.97 4.45
CA HIS A 79 -25.92 -1.45 5.79
C HIS A 79 -27.18 -2.10 6.43
N ILE A 80 -28.11 -2.60 5.61
CA ILE A 80 -29.40 -3.16 6.05
C ILE A 80 -29.36 -4.69 6.22
N THR A 81 -28.54 -5.43 5.46
CA THR A 81 -28.49 -6.92 5.52
C THR A 81 -27.26 -7.44 6.26
N LYS A 82 -26.75 -6.67 7.23
CA LYS A 82 -25.56 -6.95 8.03
C LYS A 82 -25.55 -8.33 8.72
N PHE A 83 -26.73 -8.94 8.91
CA PHE A 83 -26.89 -10.19 9.67
C PHE A 83 -27.56 -11.34 8.88
N LEU A 84 -27.85 -11.15 7.58
CA LEU A 84 -28.71 -12.08 6.83
C LEU A 84 -28.02 -12.79 5.66
N ARG A 85 -26.83 -12.36 5.25
CA ARG A 85 -26.14 -12.92 4.08
C ARG A 85 -24.73 -13.37 4.45
N HIS A 86 -24.55 -14.69 4.51
CA HIS A 86 -23.25 -15.36 4.60
C HIS A 86 -22.84 -15.92 3.22
N THR A 87 -23.15 -15.17 2.15
CA THR A 87 -22.84 -15.58 0.77
C THR A 87 -22.51 -14.37 -0.10
N LEU A 88 -21.72 -14.59 -1.16
CA LEU A 88 -21.39 -13.58 -2.18
C LEU A 88 -22.19 -13.85 -3.45
N ASN A 89 -22.82 -12.82 -4.03
CA ASN A 89 -23.26 -12.90 -5.42
C ASN A 89 -22.10 -12.60 -6.38
N LEU A 90 -22.34 -12.69 -7.69
CA LEU A 90 -21.33 -12.45 -8.71
C LEU A 90 -20.71 -11.04 -8.62
N ASP A 91 -21.50 -10.00 -8.34
CA ASP A 91 -20.98 -8.64 -8.22
C ASP A 91 -20.12 -8.45 -6.98
N ASP A 92 -20.44 -9.15 -5.88
CA ASP A 92 -19.67 -9.14 -4.64
C ASP A 92 -18.35 -9.90 -4.82
N PHE A 93 -18.38 -11.07 -5.49
CA PHE A 93 -17.18 -11.82 -5.86
C PHE A 93 -16.29 -11.01 -6.81
N PHE A 94 -16.85 -10.41 -7.87
CA PHE A 94 -16.09 -9.56 -8.77
C PHE A 94 -15.48 -8.36 -8.04
N SER A 95 -16.22 -7.78 -7.08
CA SER A 95 -15.69 -6.69 -6.26
C SER A 95 -14.55 -7.15 -5.35
N PHE A 96 -14.68 -8.33 -4.75
CA PHE A 96 -13.67 -8.93 -3.87
C PHE A 96 -12.30 -9.04 -4.53
N LEU A 97 -12.25 -9.42 -5.82
CA LEU A 97 -10.99 -9.58 -6.55
C LEU A 97 -10.13 -8.31 -6.60
N PHE A 98 -10.71 -7.13 -6.40
CA PHE A 98 -10.03 -5.83 -6.39
C PHE A 98 -9.95 -5.16 -5.01
N LEU A 99 -10.41 -5.83 -3.96
CA LEU A 99 -10.30 -5.30 -2.60
C LEU A 99 -8.89 -5.60 -2.08
N ASP A 100 -7.98 -4.63 -2.21
CA ASP A 100 -6.59 -4.76 -1.76
C ASP A 100 -6.47 -5.18 -0.28
N ASP A 101 -7.43 -4.81 0.57
CA ASP A 101 -7.45 -5.16 1.99
C ASP A 101 -7.86 -6.62 2.28
N LEU A 102 -8.49 -7.29 1.31
CA LEU A 102 -8.98 -8.68 1.43
C LEU A 102 -8.31 -9.66 0.47
N ASN A 103 -7.89 -9.20 -0.71
CA ASN A 103 -7.31 -10.00 -1.79
C ASN A 103 -5.99 -9.36 -2.27
N HIS A 104 -5.07 -9.14 -1.33
CA HIS A 104 -3.81 -8.47 -1.65
C HIS A 104 -2.92 -9.40 -2.50
N PRO A 105 -2.38 -8.95 -3.65
CA PRO A 105 -1.58 -9.80 -4.54
C PRO A 105 -0.27 -10.31 -3.92
N ILE A 106 0.17 -9.69 -2.82
CA ILE A 106 1.39 -10.04 -2.09
C ILE A 106 1.05 -10.01 -0.60
N VAL A 107 1.36 -11.08 0.13
CA VAL A 107 1.17 -11.10 1.59
C VAL A 107 1.99 -9.98 2.22
N SER A 108 1.33 -9.04 2.91
CA SER A 108 1.95 -7.84 3.50
C SER A 108 2.78 -8.11 4.76
N LYS A 109 3.14 -9.38 5.01
CA LYS A 109 3.90 -9.83 6.18
C LYS A 109 5.31 -10.24 5.78
N VAL A 110 6.24 -10.02 6.70
CA VAL A 110 7.62 -10.51 6.59
C VAL A 110 7.58 -12.03 6.62
N HIS A 111 8.00 -12.66 5.52
CA HIS A 111 8.01 -14.12 5.32
C HIS A 111 9.43 -14.66 5.04
N GLN A 112 10.40 -13.78 4.88
CA GLN A 112 11.81 -14.13 4.64
C GLN A 112 12.47 -14.50 5.98
N ASP A 113 13.51 -15.33 5.93
CA ASP A 113 14.39 -15.54 7.09
C ASP A 113 15.10 -14.22 7.41
N MET A 114 14.81 -13.63 8.57
CA MET A 114 15.42 -12.38 9.03
C MET A 114 16.58 -12.60 10.01
N ALA A 115 17.05 -13.84 10.20
CA ALA A 115 18.17 -14.18 11.07
C ALA A 115 19.51 -14.36 10.32
N SER A 116 19.49 -14.41 8.98
CA SER A 116 20.69 -14.45 8.15
C SER A 116 21.54 -13.16 8.27
N PRO A 117 22.85 -13.17 7.94
CA PRO A 117 23.71 -11.99 7.98
C PRO A 117 23.24 -10.86 7.06
N LEU A 118 23.54 -9.60 7.41
CA LEU A 118 23.06 -8.41 6.68
C LEU A 118 23.42 -8.41 5.18
N SER A 119 24.56 -9.00 4.81
CA SER A 119 25.02 -9.10 3.42
C SER A 119 24.14 -9.97 2.52
N HIS A 120 23.19 -10.72 3.07
CA HIS A 120 22.28 -11.58 2.30
C HIS A 120 21.01 -10.86 1.84
N TYR A 121 20.80 -9.60 2.26
CA TYR A 121 19.59 -8.86 1.95
C TYR A 121 19.87 -7.68 1.03
N PHE A 122 18.91 -7.40 0.15
CA PHE A 122 18.82 -6.09 -0.48
C PHE A 122 18.28 -5.08 0.54
N ILE A 123 19.01 -3.99 0.76
CA ILE A 123 18.63 -2.93 1.69
C ILE A 123 18.14 -1.75 0.87
N TYR A 124 16.93 -1.27 1.19
CA TYR A 124 16.43 -0.04 0.60
C TYR A 124 17.13 1.17 1.23
N THR A 125 18.00 1.83 0.48
CA THR A 125 18.84 2.94 0.93
C THR A 125 18.47 4.24 0.22
N SER A 126 18.80 5.38 0.84
CA SER A 126 18.62 6.71 0.26
C SER A 126 19.93 7.49 0.30
N HIS A 127 20.32 8.04 -0.85
CA HIS A 127 21.55 8.81 -1.05
C HIS A 127 21.27 10.31 -0.90
N ASN A 128 22.16 11.05 -0.23
CA ASN A 128 22.01 12.47 0.12
C ASN A 128 20.59 12.80 0.63
N SER A 129 20.16 12.06 1.66
CA SER A 129 18.75 12.01 2.11
C SER A 129 18.22 13.33 2.65
N TYR A 130 19.11 14.25 2.99
CA TYR A 130 18.80 15.58 3.49
C TYR A 130 18.41 16.56 2.35
N LEU A 131 18.73 16.25 1.09
CA LEU A 131 18.39 17.12 -0.03
C LEU A 131 16.90 17.07 -0.37
N THR A 132 16.30 18.25 -0.55
CA THR A 132 14.90 18.40 -0.97
C THR A 132 14.70 18.29 -2.48
N GLY A 133 15.80 18.30 -3.25
CA GLY A 133 15.78 18.34 -4.71
C GLY A 133 17.11 17.91 -5.34
N ASN A 134 17.67 18.76 -6.19
CA ASN A 134 18.90 18.50 -6.94
C ASN A 134 20.18 18.65 -6.08
N GLN A 135 21.28 18.13 -6.63
CA GLN A 135 22.60 18.06 -5.96
C GLN A 135 23.34 19.41 -5.88
N ILE A 136 22.92 20.45 -6.60
CA ILE A 136 23.72 21.67 -6.78
C ILE A 136 23.21 22.80 -5.91
N ASN A 137 21.91 23.08 -5.91
CA ASN A 137 21.35 24.30 -5.31
C ASN A 137 20.01 24.11 -4.60
N SER A 138 19.59 22.87 -4.36
CA SER A 138 18.38 22.63 -3.56
C SER A 138 18.65 22.76 -2.07
N GLU A 139 17.59 23.01 -1.31
CA GLU A 139 17.66 23.15 0.14
C GLU A 139 17.91 21.79 0.82
N CYS A 140 18.50 21.84 2.01
CA CYS A 140 18.60 20.72 2.93
C CYS A 140 17.44 20.78 3.94
N SER A 141 16.90 19.63 4.37
CA SER A 141 15.83 19.56 5.37
C SER A 141 15.74 18.15 5.98
N ASP A 142 15.15 18.05 7.17
CA ASP A 142 14.73 16.81 7.83
C ASP A 142 13.50 16.12 7.18
N VAL A 143 12.66 16.91 6.50
CA VAL A 143 11.43 16.43 5.82
C VAL A 143 11.67 15.26 4.85
N PRO A 144 12.66 15.29 3.93
CA PRO A 144 12.94 14.15 3.06
C PRO A 144 13.40 12.90 3.84
N LEU A 145 14.13 13.04 4.95
CA LEU A 145 14.50 11.91 5.80
C LEU A 145 13.27 11.25 6.43
N ILE A 146 12.36 12.06 6.99
CA ILE A 146 11.09 11.57 7.56
C ILE A 146 10.28 10.81 6.50
N LYS A 147 10.18 11.38 5.29
CA LYS A 147 9.47 10.74 4.17
C LYS A 147 10.15 9.45 3.72
N ALA A 148 11.47 9.40 3.69
CA ALA A 148 12.23 8.19 3.33
C ALA A 148 11.97 7.06 4.33
N LEU A 149 12.03 7.34 5.64
CA LEU A 149 11.73 6.37 6.70
C LEU A 149 10.30 5.85 6.62
N GLN A 150 9.31 6.74 6.41
CA GLN A 150 7.91 6.37 6.22
C GLN A 150 7.68 5.48 5.00
N ARG A 151 8.51 5.61 3.95
CA ARG A 151 8.49 4.77 2.75
C ARG A 151 9.23 3.44 2.93
N GLY A 152 9.81 3.18 4.09
CA GLY A 152 10.49 1.92 4.39
C GLY A 152 12.00 1.91 4.12
N VAL A 153 12.63 3.06 3.84
CA VAL A 153 14.09 3.15 3.75
C VAL A 153 14.72 2.71 5.08
N ARG A 154 15.87 2.02 5.00
CA ARG A 154 16.60 1.45 6.15
C ARG A 154 18.00 2.01 6.34
N ALA A 155 18.53 2.72 5.35
CA ALA A 155 19.78 3.46 5.47
C ALA A 155 19.64 4.86 4.87
N LEU A 156 20.07 5.86 5.62
CA LEU A 156 20.07 7.27 5.24
C LEU A 156 21.50 7.79 5.25
N GLU A 157 21.79 8.69 4.33
CA GLU A 157 23.05 9.40 4.23
C GLU A 157 22.92 10.83 4.77
N LEU A 158 23.92 11.24 5.57
CA LEU A 158 24.05 12.56 6.18
C LEU A 158 25.49 13.05 6.02
N ASP A 159 25.65 14.16 5.30
CA ASP A 159 26.95 14.78 5.08
C ASP A 159 27.21 15.83 6.15
N LEU A 160 28.11 15.52 7.08
CA LEU A 160 28.39 16.34 8.25
C LEU A 160 29.63 17.22 8.03
N TRP A 161 29.47 18.52 8.26
CA TRP A 161 30.53 19.51 8.12
C TRP A 161 30.62 20.40 9.36
N PRO A 162 31.83 20.83 9.78
CA PRO A 162 31.94 21.82 10.83
C PRO A 162 31.40 23.17 10.35
N ASN A 163 30.75 23.91 11.25
CA ASN A 163 30.45 25.31 11.02
C ASN A 163 31.73 26.17 10.97
N SER A 164 31.60 27.45 10.63
CA SER A 164 32.75 28.36 10.47
C SER A 164 33.57 28.57 11.76
N THR A 165 32.93 28.49 12.93
CA THR A 165 33.59 28.61 14.24
C THR A 165 34.19 27.29 14.74
N LYS A 166 33.87 26.16 14.07
CA LYS A 166 34.19 24.78 14.48
C LYS A 166 33.62 24.39 15.85
N GLU A 167 32.54 25.04 16.26
CA GLU A 167 31.85 24.77 17.52
C GLU A 167 30.62 23.89 17.31
N ASP A 168 30.13 23.76 16.08
CA ASP A 168 28.91 23.04 15.75
C ASP A 168 29.00 22.28 14.40
N ILE A 169 28.02 21.42 14.13
CA ILE A 169 27.91 20.58 12.94
C ILE A 169 26.72 21.01 12.08
N LEU A 170 26.99 21.12 10.78
CA LEU A 170 26.04 21.41 9.73
C LEU A 170 25.85 20.19 8.83
N VAL A 171 24.65 20.01 8.31
CA VAL A 171 24.30 19.07 7.25
C VAL A 171 24.19 19.84 5.93
N LEU A 172 25.03 19.50 4.95
CA LEU A 172 24.99 20.08 3.61
C LEU A 172 25.73 19.23 2.58
N HIS A 173 25.44 19.45 1.30
CA HIS A 173 26.22 18.87 0.21
C HIS A 173 27.49 19.69 -0.02
N GLY A 174 28.64 19.06 0.22
CA GLY A 174 29.94 19.69 0.11
C GLY A 174 30.23 20.22 -1.29
N TRP A 175 30.90 21.38 -1.35
CA TRP A 175 31.30 22.02 -2.63
C TRP A 175 30.14 22.36 -3.57
N ALA A 176 28.90 22.35 -3.07
CA ALA A 176 27.69 22.77 -3.77
C ALA A 176 27.11 24.06 -3.16
N TRP A 177 26.07 24.61 -3.78
CA TRP A 177 25.35 25.79 -3.31
C TRP A 177 24.06 25.40 -2.58
N THR A 178 24.17 24.39 -1.72
CA THR A 178 23.07 23.93 -0.88
C THR A 178 23.13 24.66 0.47
N PRO A 179 22.07 25.38 0.89
CA PRO A 179 22.04 25.98 2.22
C PRO A 179 22.17 24.91 3.31
N PRO A 180 23.06 25.10 4.31
CA PRO A 180 23.23 24.16 5.39
C PRO A 180 22.05 24.18 6.37
N VAL A 181 21.83 23.05 7.05
CA VAL A 181 20.90 22.92 8.18
C VAL A 181 21.66 22.41 9.40
N GLU A 182 21.33 22.91 10.59
CA GLU A 182 21.92 22.44 11.86
C GLU A 182 21.59 20.98 12.14
N LEU A 183 22.54 20.26 12.71
CA LEU A 183 22.30 18.91 13.21
C LEU A 183 21.49 18.99 14.51
N ILE A 184 20.24 18.49 14.50
CA ILE A 184 19.32 18.48 15.66
C ILE A 184 19.78 17.48 16.72
#